data_AF-A0A6M4FRM4-F1
#
_entry.id   AF-A0A6M4FRM4-F1
#
_cell.length_a   1.000
_cell.length_b   1.000
_cell.length_c   1.000
_cell.angle_alpha   90.00
_cell.angle_beta   90.00
_cell.angle_gamma   90.00
#
_symmetry.space_group_name_H-M   'P 1'
#
loop_
_entity.id
_entity.type
_entity.pdbx_description
1 polymer ?
#
loop_
_entity_poly.entity_id
_entity_poly.type
_entity_poly.pdbx_seq_one_letter_code
_entity_poly.pdbx_strand_id
1 'polypeptide(L)'
;MSAIANRYEFVLLFDVTNGNPNGDPDAGNLPRLDPETNQGLVTDVCLKRKIRNYVALEKEEDAGYAIYMQEKSVLNNQHKKAYDALDIKPEPKKLPKEVEKARALTEWMCRNFFDVRTFGAVMTTEVNSGQVRGPVQMAFASSIDPVVPMEVSITRMAVTNERDLEKERTMGRKHIIPYGLYRAHGYISAKLAERTGFSEDDLELLWRALINMFEHDRSAARGEMSARKLIVFKHDHPMGNAPAHRLFDSVKVVRVEGEEDTPARHYSDYRVSIDAEALPAGVSVDEKL
;
A
#
# COMPACT_ATOMS: atom_id res chain seq x y z
N MET A 1 -6.70 11.32 20.85
CA MET A 1 -5.97 12.06 19.81
C MET A 1 -7.00 12.69 18.88
N SER A 2 -6.77 13.92 18.42
CA SER A 2 -7.63 14.56 17.43
C SER A 2 -7.33 14.01 16.03
N ALA A 3 -8.35 13.93 15.18
CA ALA A 3 -8.16 13.58 13.77
C ALA A 3 -7.34 14.67 13.06
N ILE A 4 -6.68 14.29 11.96
CA ILE A 4 -5.94 15.24 11.12
C ILE A 4 -6.86 16.37 10.62
N ALA A 5 -6.33 17.59 10.58
CA ALA A 5 -7.08 18.78 10.14
C ALA A 5 -6.86 19.11 8.66
N ASN A 6 -5.80 18.57 8.05
CA ASN A 6 -5.40 18.88 6.68
C ASN A 6 -5.66 17.70 5.74
N ARG A 7 -5.98 18.03 4.48
CA ARG A 7 -5.98 17.06 3.37
C ARG A 7 -4.55 16.92 2.85
N TYR A 8 -4.21 15.71 2.43
CA TYR A 8 -2.90 15.43 1.82
C TYR A 8 -3.03 14.64 0.52
N GLU A 9 -2.08 14.88 -0.36
CA GLU A 9 -1.80 14.07 -1.54
C GLU A 9 -0.33 13.64 -1.43
N PHE A 10 0.01 12.49 -1.98
CA PHE A 10 1.42 12.10 -2.04
C PHE A 10 1.76 11.33 -3.30
N VAL A 11 3.00 11.50 -3.74
CA VAL A 11 3.64 10.68 -4.77
C VAL A 11 4.73 9.86 -4.11
N LEU A 12 4.63 8.54 -4.23
CA LEU A 12 5.69 7.63 -3.83
C LEU A 12 6.39 7.11 -5.07
N LEU A 13 7.70 7.33 -5.13
CA LEU A 13 8.60 6.69 -6.09
C LEU A 13 9.36 5.57 -5.39
N PHE A 14 9.31 4.39 -5.97
CA PHE A 14 10.06 3.23 -5.50
C PHE A 14 10.53 2.40 -6.69
N ASP A 15 11.67 1.74 -6.58
CA ASP A 15 12.17 0.88 -7.64
C ASP A 15 12.24 -0.59 -7.24
N VAL A 16 12.45 -1.42 -8.25
CA VAL A 16 12.80 -2.83 -8.12
C VAL A 16 14.00 -3.12 -9.01
N THR A 17 14.96 -3.90 -8.50
CA THR A 17 16.07 -4.45 -9.27
C THR A 17 16.04 -5.98 -9.21
N ASN A 18 16.10 -6.62 -10.38
CA ASN A 18 16.08 -8.07 -10.56
C ASN A 18 15.01 -8.80 -9.71
N GLY A 19 13.80 -8.25 -9.69
CA GLY A 19 12.75 -8.68 -8.76
C GLY A 19 11.35 -8.60 -9.34
N ASN A 20 10.39 -9.19 -8.63
CA ASN A 20 8.97 -9.15 -8.97
C ASN A 20 8.22 -8.31 -7.94
N PRO A 21 7.85 -7.05 -8.27
CA PRO A 21 7.25 -6.13 -7.31
C PRO A 21 5.79 -6.48 -7.01
N ASN A 22 5.07 -7.06 -7.98
CA ASN A 22 3.70 -7.55 -7.82
C ASN A 22 3.38 -8.59 -8.90
N GLY A 23 3.35 -9.87 -8.50
CA GLY A 23 2.96 -10.94 -9.39
C GLY A 23 1.45 -10.97 -9.67
N ASP A 24 1.09 -11.40 -10.87
CA ASP A 24 -0.27 -11.62 -11.32
C ASP A 24 -0.70 -13.08 -11.07
N PRO A 25 -1.69 -13.34 -10.20
CA PRO A 25 -2.17 -14.69 -9.95
C PRO A 25 -2.79 -15.34 -11.20
N ASP A 26 -3.34 -14.55 -12.13
CA ASP A 26 -3.98 -15.07 -13.35
C ASP A 26 -2.95 -15.36 -14.46
N ALA A 27 -1.77 -14.74 -14.40
CA ALA A 27 -0.67 -14.95 -15.34
C ALA A 27 0.51 -15.72 -14.72
N GLY A 28 0.24 -16.69 -13.85
CA GLY A 28 1.27 -17.60 -13.33
C GLY A 28 2.37 -16.89 -12.51
N ASN A 29 2.02 -15.80 -11.82
CA ASN A 29 2.91 -14.95 -11.03
C ASN A 29 3.92 -14.12 -11.85
N LEU A 30 3.68 -13.92 -13.15
CA LEU A 30 4.39 -12.89 -13.94
C LEU A 30 4.17 -11.50 -13.31
N PRO A 31 5.16 -10.59 -13.37
CA PRO A 31 4.92 -9.19 -13.03
C PRO A 31 3.73 -8.63 -13.82
N ARG A 32 2.84 -7.90 -13.15
CA ARG A 32 1.68 -7.28 -13.83
C ARG A 32 2.15 -6.22 -14.82
N LEU A 33 1.54 -6.19 -15.99
CA LEU A 33 1.77 -5.20 -17.05
C LEU A 33 0.44 -4.59 -17.49
N ASP A 34 0.46 -3.31 -17.83
CA ASP A 34 -0.58 -2.69 -18.64
C ASP A 34 -0.42 -3.16 -20.10
N PRO A 35 -1.45 -3.82 -20.67
CA PRO A 35 -1.37 -4.37 -22.03
C PRO A 35 -1.28 -3.30 -23.13
N GLU A 36 -1.66 -2.04 -22.87
CA GLU A 36 -1.60 -0.97 -23.87
C GLU A 36 -0.23 -0.30 -23.91
N THR A 37 0.41 -0.11 -22.75
CA THR A 37 1.64 0.69 -22.60
C THR A 37 2.88 -0.13 -22.28
N ASN A 38 2.73 -1.40 -21.90
CA ASN A 38 3.78 -2.24 -21.31
C ASN A 38 4.42 -1.66 -20.03
N GLN A 39 3.79 -0.66 -19.40
CA GLN A 39 4.20 -0.22 -18.08
C GLN A 39 3.85 -1.30 -17.05
N GLY A 40 4.77 -1.54 -16.11
CA GLY A 40 4.55 -2.44 -15.00
C GLY A 40 3.51 -1.87 -14.06
N LEU A 41 2.65 -2.72 -13.51
CA LEU A 41 1.63 -2.35 -12.54
C LEU A 41 1.95 -2.94 -11.16
N VAL A 42 1.75 -2.14 -10.12
CA VAL A 42 1.69 -2.60 -8.73
C VAL A 42 0.37 -2.14 -8.16
N THR A 43 -0.48 -3.09 -7.77
CA THR A 43 -1.81 -2.81 -7.25
C THR A 43 -1.74 -2.02 -5.94
N ASP A 44 -2.75 -1.18 -5.70
CA ASP A 44 -2.88 -0.44 -4.45
C ASP A 44 -2.94 -1.39 -3.24
N VAL A 45 -3.62 -2.53 -3.38
CA VAL A 45 -3.71 -3.54 -2.32
C VAL A 45 -2.37 -4.20 -2.00
N CYS A 46 -1.45 -4.32 -2.97
CA CYS A 46 -0.08 -4.77 -2.73
C CYS A 46 0.68 -3.79 -1.83
N LEU A 47 0.63 -2.49 -2.14
CA LEU A 47 1.28 -1.47 -1.31
C LEU A 47 0.64 -1.38 0.09
N LYS A 48 -0.69 -1.39 0.16
CA LYS A 48 -1.42 -1.44 1.45
C LYS A 48 -1.07 -2.69 2.26
N ARG A 49 -0.76 -3.82 1.65
CA ARG A 49 -0.28 -5.02 2.35
C ARG A 49 1.11 -4.78 2.95
N LYS A 50 2.03 -4.17 2.22
CA LYS A 50 3.38 -3.86 2.72
C LYS A 50 3.35 -2.85 3.87
N ILE A 51 2.50 -1.82 3.79
CA ILE A 51 2.26 -0.88 4.89
C ILE A 51 1.74 -1.60 6.13
N ARG A 52 0.74 -2.49 5.99
CA ARG A 52 0.23 -3.30 7.11
C ARG A 52 1.32 -4.16 7.74
N ASN A 53 2.15 -4.82 6.94
CA ASN A 53 3.23 -5.66 7.44
C ASN A 53 4.25 -4.84 8.23
N TYR A 54 4.64 -3.68 7.71
CA TYR A 54 5.54 -2.77 8.42
C TYR A 54 4.95 -2.30 9.75
N VAL A 55 3.70 -1.84 9.76
CA VAL A 55 3.04 -1.40 11.00
C VAL A 55 2.91 -2.52 12.02
N ALA A 56 2.60 -3.75 11.57
CA ALA A 56 2.57 -4.91 12.48
C ALA A 56 3.93 -5.17 13.16
N LEU A 57 5.04 -4.88 12.49
CA LEU A 57 6.40 -5.03 13.04
C LEU A 57 6.78 -3.86 13.95
N GLU A 58 6.50 -2.61 13.56
CA GLU A 58 6.85 -1.43 14.38
C GLU A 58 5.98 -1.32 15.65
N LYS A 59 4.73 -1.77 15.57
CA LYS A 59 3.70 -1.56 16.60
C LYS A 59 3.18 -2.86 17.23
N GLU A 60 4.00 -3.92 17.24
CA GLU A 60 3.60 -5.27 17.68
C GLU A 60 2.95 -5.29 19.08
N GLU A 61 3.46 -4.50 20.02
CA GLU A 61 2.98 -4.45 21.41
C GLU A 61 2.06 -3.25 21.71
N ASP A 62 1.86 -2.35 20.74
CA ASP A 62 1.11 -1.10 20.96
C ASP A 62 -0.40 -1.32 20.77
N ALA A 63 -1.15 -1.14 21.86
CA ALA A 63 -2.60 -1.18 21.82
C ALA A 63 -3.16 -0.13 20.83
N GLY A 64 -4.13 -0.52 20.02
CA GLY A 64 -4.75 0.36 19.02
C GLY A 64 -4.16 0.29 17.60
N TYR A 65 -3.06 -0.45 17.42
CA TYR A 65 -2.36 -0.60 16.13
C TYR A 65 -2.42 -2.01 15.55
N ALA A 66 -3.33 -2.86 16.05
CA ALA A 66 -3.51 -4.19 15.48
C ALA A 66 -3.89 -4.13 13.99
N ILE A 67 -3.59 -5.19 13.24
CA ILE A 67 -3.95 -5.31 11.83
C ILE A 67 -5.13 -6.25 11.68
N TYR A 68 -6.20 -5.76 11.07
CA TYR A 68 -7.43 -6.51 10.83
C TYR A 68 -7.25 -7.54 9.72
N MET A 69 -6.66 -7.15 8.58
CA MET A 69 -6.44 -8.03 7.43
C MET A 69 -5.20 -8.93 7.58
N GLN A 70 -5.05 -9.65 8.69
CA GLN A 70 -3.93 -10.56 8.92
C GLN A 70 -4.09 -11.92 8.21
N GLU A 71 -2.97 -12.54 7.86
CA GLU A 71 -2.96 -13.89 7.32
C GLU A 71 -3.52 -14.89 8.36
N LYS A 72 -4.34 -15.85 7.90
CA LYS A 72 -5.00 -16.87 8.75
C LYS A 72 -5.94 -16.32 9.85
N SER A 73 -6.23 -15.02 9.88
CA SER A 73 -7.18 -14.42 10.81
C SER A 73 -8.63 -14.65 10.36
N VAL A 74 -9.51 -15.01 11.29
CA VAL A 74 -10.95 -15.12 11.04
C VAL A 74 -11.62 -13.79 11.39
N LEU A 75 -12.10 -13.06 10.39
CA LEU A 75 -12.65 -11.71 10.56
C LEU A 75 -13.83 -11.66 11.56
N ASN A 76 -14.73 -12.65 11.53
CA ASN A 76 -15.83 -12.75 12.49
C ASN A 76 -15.33 -12.82 13.95
N ASN A 77 -14.16 -13.42 14.21
CA ASN A 77 -13.60 -13.46 15.57
C ASN A 77 -13.05 -12.10 15.98
N GLN A 78 -12.50 -11.32 15.05
CA GLN A 78 -12.09 -9.94 15.33
C GLN A 78 -13.31 -9.06 15.63
N HIS A 79 -14.43 -9.26 14.92
CA HIS A 79 -15.67 -8.55 15.19
C HIS A 79 -16.22 -8.87 16.58
N LYS A 80 -16.20 -10.15 16.99
CA LYS A 80 -16.64 -10.56 18.33
C LYS A 80 -15.93 -9.81 19.46
N LYS A 81 -14.63 -9.51 19.30
CA LYS A 81 -13.89 -8.70 20.30
C LYS A 81 -14.56 -7.35 20.56
N ALA A 82 -15.10 -6.69 19.54
CA ALA A 82 -15.83 -5.43 19.69
C ALA A 82 -17.15 -5.62 20.44
N TYR A 83 -17.89 -6.69 20.12
CA TYR A 83 -19.13 -7.04 20.81
C TYR A 83 -18.91 -7.39 22.28
N ASP A 84 -17.90 -8.21 22.56
CA ASP A 84 -17.54 -8.61 23.93
C ASP A 84 -17.07 -7.39 24.75
N ALA A 85 -16.25 -6.51 24.16
CA ALA A 85 -15.76 -5.31 24.83
C ALA A 85 -16.86 -4.27 25.14
N LEU A 86 -17.95 -4.27 24.37
CA LEU A 86 -19.09 -3.35 24.54
C LEU A 86 -20.30 -4.00 25.23
N ASP A 87 -20.20 -5.27 25.63
CA ASP A 87 -21.29 -6.07 26.20
C ASP A 87 -22.56 -6.08 25.31
N ILE A 88 -22.36 -6.22 24.00
CA ILE A 88 -23.43 -6.31 23.00
C ILE A 88 -23.54 -7.76 22.52
N LYS A 89 -24.75 -8.30 22.43
CA LYS A 89 -24.97 -9.62 21.82
C LYS A 89 -25.09 -9.51 20.30
N PRO A 90 -24.31 -10.28 19.52
CA PRO A 90 -24.41 -10.24 18.06
C PRO A 90 -25.67 -10.97 17.56
N GLU A 91 -26.38 -10.33 16.65
CA GLU A 91 -27.40 -10.99 15.82
C GLU A 91 -26.80 -11.32 14.45
N PRO A 92 -27.02 -12.54 13.90
CA PRO A 92 -26.45 -12.93 12.62
C PRO A 92 -26.81 -11.95 11.49
N LYS A 93 -25.77 -11.45 10.81
CA LYS A 93 -25.81 -10.53 9.66
C LYS A 93 -26.49 -9.17 9.94
N LYS A 94 -26.81 -8.84 11.19
CA LYS A 94 -27.53 -7.61 11.56
C LYS A 94 -26.69 -6.73 12.47
N LEU A 95 -26.74 -5.43 12.21
CA LEU A 95 -26.29 -4.43 13.17
C LEU A 95 -27.32 -4.29 14.31
N PRO A 96 -26.89 -3.86 15.50
CA PRO A 96 -27.83 -3.42 16.54
C PRO A 96 -28.82 -2.40 15.97
N LYS A 97 -30.10 -2.51 16.37
CA LYS A 97 -31.15 -1.56 15.95
C LYS A 97 -30.90 -0.14 16.48
N GLU A 98 -30.23 -0.05 17.62
CA GLU A 98 -29.82 1.22 18.22
C GLU A 98 -28.59 1.78 17.48
N VAL A 99 -28.75 2.95 16.87
CA VAL A 99 -27.71 3.61 16.06
C VAL A 99 -26.44 3.84 16.86
N GLU A 100 -26.55 4.23 18.13
CA GLU A 100 -25.39 4.48 19.01
C GLU A 100 -24.58 3.21 19.26
N LYS A 101 -25.23 2.05 19.45
CA LYS A 101 -24.54 0.75 19.61
C LYS A 101 -23.85 0.31 18.32
N ALA A 102 -24.53 0.47 17.17
CA ALA A 102 -23.94 0.17 15.88
C ALA A 102 -22.71 1.05 15.60
N ARG A 103 -22.80 2.35 15.93
CA ARG A 103 -21.70 3.30 15.80
C ARG A 103 -20.55 2.97 16.75
N ALA A 104 -20.83 2.63 18.01
CA ALA A 104 -19.82 2.25 18.98
C ALA A 104 -19.02 1.01 18.54
N LEU A 105 -19.65 0.02 17.91
CA LEU A 105 -18.95 -1.14 17.33
C LEU A 105 -17.96 -0.71 16.24
N THR A 106 -18.42 0.10 15.27
CA THR A 106 -17.55 0.59 14.19
C THR A 106 -16.41 1.47 14.72
N GLU A 107 -16.69 2.34 15.70
CA GLU A 107 -15.66 3.16 16.35
C GLU A 107 -14.66 2.30 17.13
N TRP A 108 -15.11 1.26 17.82
CA TRP A 108 -14.21 0.34 18.52
C TRP A 108 -13.28 -0.35 17.52
N MET A 109 -13.80 -0.80 16.37
CA MET A 109 -12.98 -1.38 15.30
C MET A 109 -11.94 -0.37 14.78
N CYS A 110 -12.32 0.88 14.54
CA CYS A 110 -11.38 1.92 14.11
C CYS A 110 -10.33 2.23 15.19
N ARG A 111 -10.69 2.25 16.47
CA ARG A 111 -9.74 2.53 17.57
C ARG A 111 -8.72 1.42 17.76
N ASN A 112 -9.12 0.16 17.52
CA ASN A 112 -8.27 -1.00 17.82
C ASN A 112 -7.44 -1.47 16.62
N PHE A 113 -7.88 -1.19 15.39
CA PHE A 113 -7.21 -1.63 14.18
C PHE A 113 -6.72 -0.46 13.32
N PHE A 114 -5.39 -0.35 13.16
CA PHE A 114 -4.79 0.71 12.36
C PHE A 114 -5.26 0.67 10.92
N ASP A 115 -5.29 -0.51 10.29
CA ASP A 115 -5.64 -0.61 8.88
C ASP A 115 -7.12 -0.33 8.58
N VAL A 116 -8.01 -0.62 9.53
CA VAL A 116 -9.42 -0.21 9.48
C VAL A 116 -9.53 1.32 9.61
N ARG A 117 -8.80 1.92 10.55
CA ARG A 117 -8.77 3.38 10.78
C ARG A 117 -8.24 4.15 9.57
N THR A 118 -7.23 3.59 8.91
CA THR A 118 -6.45 4.21 7.83
C THR A 118 -7.06 3.98 6.44
N PHE A 119 -7.34 2.72 6.07
CA PHE A 119 -7.79 2.35 4.73
C PHE A 119 -9.30 2.09 4.64
N GLY A 120 -9.92 1.79 5.78
CA GLY A 120 -11.30 1.36 5.86
C GLY A 120 -11.47 -0.15 5.69
N ALA A 121 -12.67 -0.62 6.01
CA ALA A 121 -13.04 -2.03 5.89
C ALA A 121 -14.56 -2.19 5.75
N VAL A 122 -14.98 -3.21 5.02
CA VAL A 122 -16.36 -3.71 5.02
C VAL A 122 -16.43 -4.86 6.03
N MET A 123 -17.15 -4.67 7.13
CA MET A 123 -17.23 -5.61 8.27
C MET A 123 -18.65 -6.18 8.41
N THR A 124 -19.37 -6.28 7.29
CA THR A 124 -20.76 -6.76 7.21
C THR A 124 -20.82 -8.27 6.97
N THR A 125 -20.16 -9.04 7.83
CA THR A 125 -20.15 -10.51 7.78
C THR A 125 -21.22 -11.09 8.71
N GLU A 126 -21.11 -12.38 9.09
CA GLU A 126 -22.06 -13.01 10.01
C GLU A 126 -22.15 -12.28 11.35
N VAL A 127 -21.02 -11.80 11.87
CA VAL A 127 -20.97 -10.84 12.97
C VAL A 127 -20.77 -9.47 12.36
N ASN A 128 -21.79 -8.60 12.38
CA ASN A 128 -21.78 -7.37 11.57
C ASN A 128 -21.28 -6.17 12.40
N SER A 129 -20.10 -5.63 12.08
CA SER A 129 -19.56 -4.42 12.73
C SER A 129 -19.66 -3.15 11.87
N GLY A 130 -20.47 -3.21 10.81
CA GLY A 130 -20.72 -2.11 9.88
C GLY A 130 -19.69 -2.01 8.76
N GLN A 131 -19.49 -0.80 8.27
CA GLN A 131 -18.50 -0.52 7.24
C GLN A 131 -17.93 0.87 7.44
N VAL A 132 -16.69 1.07 7.02
CA VAL A 132 -16.03 2.35 7.12
C VAL A 132 -15.14 2.60 5.92
N ARG A 133 -15.12 3.85 5.46
CA ARG A 133 -14.20 4.32 4.42
C ARG A 133 -13.07 5.07 5.11
N GLY A 134 -11.85 4.56 5.01
CA GLY A 134 -10.67 5.19 5.60
C GLY A 134 -10.25 6.43 4.81
N PRO A 135 -9.54 7.37 5.47
CA PRO A 135 -9.05 8.58 4.84
C PRO A 135 -8.01 8.33 3.76
N VAL A 136 -7.21 7.26 3.87
CA VAL A 136 -6.10 6.98 2.97
C VAL A 136 -6.55 6.08 1.83
N GLN A 137 -6.51 6.62 0.62
CA GLN A 137 -6.76 5.88 -0.62
C GLN A 137 -5.50 5.96 -1.49
N MET A 138 -5.19 4.85 -2.16
CA MET A 138 -4.06 4.74 -3.07
C MET A 138 -4.56 4.22 -4.41
N ALA A 139 -3.96 4.69 -5.49
CA ALA A 139 -4.18 4.15 -6.82
C ALA A 139 -3.14 3.07 -7.14
N PHE A 140 -3.31 2.41 -8.29
CA PHE A 140 -2.27 1.53 -8.81
C PHE A 140 -1.02 2.35 -9.09
N ALA A 141 0.14 1.79 -8.75
CA ALA A 141 1.40 2.35 -9.16
C ALA A 141 1.75 1.82 -10.56
N SER A 142 2.24 2.70 -11.41
CA SER A 142 2.72 2.36 -12.76
C SER A 142 4.21 2.66 -12.86
N SER A 143 4.95 1.85 -13.61
CA SER A 143 6.33 2.18 -13.91
C SER A 143 6.42 3.43 -14.79
N ILE A 144 7.50 4.20 -14.64
CA ILE A 144 7.73 5.40 -15.45
C ILE A 144 7.91 5.02 -16.92
N ASP A 145 8.77 4.04 -17.18
CA ASP A 145 9.00 3.48 -18.51
C ASP A 145 8.34 2.09 -18.65
N PRO A 146 8.10 1.63 -19.88
CA PRO A 146 7.76 0.23 -20.14
C PRO A 146 8.77 -0.73 -19.53
N VAL A 147 8.31 -1.86 -19.00
CA VAL A 147 9.17 -2.89 -18.40
C VAL A 147 9.01 -4.22 -19.13
N VAL A 148 10.11 -4.96 -19.23
CA VAL A 148 10.14 -6.28 -19.87
C VAL A 148 10.48 -7.33 -18.82
N PRO A 149 9.51 -8.17 -18.41
CA PRO A 149 9.79 -9.30 -17.53
C PRO A 149 10.73 -10.30 -18.19
N MET A 150 11.69 -10.80 -17.42
CA MET A 150 12.59 -11.89 -17.81
C MET A 150 12.23 -13.16 -17.06
N GLU A 151 12.19 -14.28 -17.78
CA GLU A 151 12.12 -15.61 -17.19
C GLU A 151 13.54 -16.13 -16.92
N VAL A 152 13.81 -16.48 -15.67
CA VAL A 152 15.07 -17.06 -15.22
C VAL A 152 14.79 -18.49 -14.77
N SER A 153 15.28 -19.45 -15.55
CA SER A 153 15.19 -20.87 -15.20
C SER A 153 16.15 -21.20 -14.06
N ILE A 154 15.66 -21.91 -13.04
CA ILE A 154 16.41 -22.32 -11.86
C ILE A 154 16.25 -23.82 -11.64
N THR A 155 17.20 -24.47 -10.98
CA THR A 155 17.13 -25.91 -10.70
C THR A 155 17.02 -26.16 -9.21
N ARG A 156 16.03 -26.95 -8.80
CA ARG A 156 15.91 -27.44 -7.43
C ARG A 156 16.62 -28.80 -7.32
N MET A 157 17.63 -28.86 -6.46
CA MET A 157 18.43 -30.08 -6.26
C MET A 157 17.72 -31.16 -5.44
N ALA A 158 16.87 -30.77 -4.48
CA ALA A 158 16.14 -31.70 -3.62
C ALA A 158 14.78 -32.06 -4.22
N VAL A 159 14.42 -33.34 -4.22
CA VAL A 159 13.12 -33.84 -4.68
C VAL A 159 12.09 -33.77 -3.55
N THR A 160 10.81 -33.58 -3.88
CA THR A 160 9.73 -33.48 -2.87
C THR A 160 9.24 -34.84 -2.38
N ASN A 161 9.31 -35.88 -3.21
CA ASN A 161 8.80 -37.20 -2.88
C ASN A 161 9.86 -38.26 -3.18
N GLU A 162 9.85 -39.36 -2.42
CA GLU A 162 10.77 -40.49 -2.62
C GLU A 162 10.67 -41.08 -4.04
N ARG A 163 9.47 -41.05 -4.65
CA ARG A 163 9.23 -41.51 -6.02
C ARG A 163 9.94 -40.68 -7.09
N ASP A 164 10.45 -39.51 -6.73
CA ASP A 164 11.13 -38.59 -7.64
C ASP A 164 12.66 -38.64 -7.47
N LEU A 165 13.19 -39.48 -6.56
CA LEU A 165 14.65 -39.62 -6.28
C LEU A 165 15.48 -39.97 -7.53
N GLU A 166 14.90 -40.75 -8.44
CA GLU A 166 15.56 -41.19 -9.68
C GLU A 166 15.24 -40.30 -10.89
N LYS A 167 14.37 -39.29 -10.75
CA LYS A 167 14.01 -38.38 -11.85
C LYS A 167 15.05 -37.28 -12.04
N GLU A 168 15.15 -36.77 -13.27
CA GLU A 168 15.90 -35.54 -13.56
C GLU A 168 15.39 -34.37 -12.71
N ARG A 169 16.33 -33.50 -12.29
CA ARG A 169 16.12 -32.42 -11.32
C ARG A 169 14.94 -31.52 -11.74
N THR A 170 14.09 -31.15 -10.78
CA THR A 170 12.95 -30.27 -11.06
C THR A 170 13.43 -28.86 -11.41
N MET A 171 13.08 -28.37 -12.59
CA MET A 171 13.30 -26.99 -13.00
C MET A 171 12.17 -26.09 -12.50
N GLY A 172 12.52 -24.99 -11.85
CA GLY A 172 11.62 -23.90 -11.49
C GLY A 172 11.87 -22.68 -12.37
N ARG A 173 10.96 -21.72 -12.32
CA ARG A 173 11.07 -20.45 -13.06
C ARG A 173 10.88 -19.29 -12.10
N LYS A 174 11.71 -18.26 -12.25
CA LYS A 174 11.50 -16.95 -11.64
C LYS A 174 11.20 -15.94 -12.73
N HIS A 175 10.20 -15.10 -12.48
CA HIS A 175 9.89 -13.97 -13.35
C HIS A 175 10.33 -12.70 -12.64
N ILE A 176 11.23 -11.95 -13.26
CA ILE A 176 11.83 -10.75 -12.68
C ILE A 176 11.73 -9.58 -13.64
N ILE A 177 11.69 -8.37 -13.11
CA ILE A 177 11.95 -7.14 -13.83
C ILE A 177 13.41 -6.77 -13.55
N PRO A 178 14.27 -6.61 -14.56
CA PRO A 178 15.67 -6.22 -14.36
C PRO A 178 15.78 -4.90 -13.61
N TYR A 179 15.02 -3.89 -14.05
CA TYR A 179 14.84 -2.63 -13.35
C TYR A 179 13.49 -2.00 -13.70
N GLY A 180 12.86 -1.35 -12.72
CA GLY A 180 11.69 -0.51 -12.96
C GLY A 180 11.50 0.49 -11.83
N LEU A 181 11.38 1.78 -12.18
CA LEU A 181 10.98 2.84 -11.26
C LEU A 181 9.47 3.00 -11.33
N TYR A 182 8.78 2.84 -10.20
CA TYR A 182 7.33 2.89 -10.08
C TYR A 182 6.88 4.16 -9.38
N ARG A 183 5.74 4.67 -9.81
CA ARG A 183 5.08 5.85 -9.26
C ARG A 183 3.70 5.49 -8.75
N ALA A 184 3.47 5.65 -7.45
CA ALA A 184 2.16 5.54 -6.82
C ALA A 184 1.61 6.93 -6.46
N HIS A 185 0.30 7.09 -6.60
CA HIS A 185 -0.42 8.27 -6.10
C HIS A 185 -1.28 7.89 -4.91
N GLY A 186 -1.29 8.75 -3.90
CA GLY A 186 -2.11 8.61 -2.71
C GLY A 186 -2.87 9.88 -2.33
N TYR A 187 -3.96 9.67 -1.61
CA TYR A 187 -4.93 10.69 -1.22
C TYR A 187 -5.32 10.47 0.23
N ILE A 188 -5.33 11.54 1.04
CA ILE A 188 -5.68 11.50 2.45
C ILE A 188 -6.72 12.58 2.73
N SER A 189 -7.94 12.15 3.07
CA SER A 189 -9.06 13.06 3.34
C SER A 189 -9.22 13.36 4.84
N ALA A 190 -9.06 14.62 5.24
CA ALA A 190 -9.33 15.06 6.61
C ALA A 190 -10.76 14.74 7.06
N LYS A 191 -11.76 14.91 6.18
CA LYS A 191 -13.17 14.65 6.51
C LYS A 191 -13.51 13.17 6.73
N LEU A 192 -12.78 12.27 6.11
CA LEU A 192 -12.91 10.84 6.42
C LEU A 192 -12.14 10.49 7.70
N ALA A 193 -11.01 11.15 7.96
CA ALA A 193 -10.26 10.98 9.20
C ALA A 193 -11.07 11.41 10.43
N GLU A 194 -11.87 12.48 10.34
CA GLU A 194 -12.82 12.89 11.39
C GLU A 194 -13.80 11.77 11.78
N ARG A 195 -14.14 10.87 10.85
CA ARG A 195 -15.07 9.75 11.08
C ARG A 195 -14.38 8.50 11.64
N THR A 196 -13.12 8.27 11.28
CA THR A 196 -12.36 7.09 11.73
C THR A 196 -11.51 7.36 12.97
N GLY A 197 -11.25 8.63 13.29
CA GLY A 197 -10.30 9.03 14.31
C GLY A 197 -8.83 8.92 13.88
N PHE A 198 -8.55 8.87 12.57
CA PHE A 198 -7.18 8.83 12.04
C PHE A 198 -6.43 10.12 12.41
N SER A 199 -5.39 9.97 13.21
CA SER A 199 -4.69 11.06 13.91
C SER A 199 -3.40 11.49 13.20
N GLU A 200 -2.79 12.57 13.69
CA GLU A 200 -1.46 12.99 13.22
C GLU A 200 -0.38 11.92 13.53
N ASP A 201 -0.50 11.21 14.66
CA ASP A 201 0.42 10.10 14.98
C ASP A 201 0.27 8.93 13.99
N ASP A 202 -0.95 8.65 13.54
CA ASP A 202 -1.20 7.65 12.49
C ASP A 202 -0.66 8.11 11.13
N LEU A 203 -0.72 9.42 10.84
CA LEU A 203 -0.18 10.03 9.63
C LEU A 203 1.35 9.92 9.59
N GLU A 204 2.03 10.23 10.69
CA GLU A 204 3.48 10.08 10.80
C GLU A 204 3.91 8.61 10.71
N LEU A 205 3.14 7.70 11.32
CA LEU A 205 3.36 6.26 11.16
C LEU A 205 3.19 5.82 9.69
N LEU A 206 2.19 6.35 8.98
CA LEU A 206 2.00 6.08 7.55
C LEU A 206 3.21 6.55 6.72
N TRP A 207 3.77 7.73 7.00
CA TRP A 207 4.97 8.22 6.31
C TRP A 207 6.17 7.32 6.56
N ARG A 208 6.42 6.93 7.81
CA ARG A 208 7.48 5.97 8.15
C ARG A 208 7.26 4.63 7.44
N ALA A 209 6.02 4.16 7.39
CA ALA A 209 5.69 2.93 6.68
C ALA A 209 5.95 3.03 5.17
N LEU A 210 5.54 4.11 4.51
CA LEU A 210 5.79 4.30 3.08
C LEU A 210 7.29 4.34 2.75
N ILE A 211 8.10 4.92 3.64
CA ILE A 211 9.56 4.98 3.49
C ILE A 211 10.20 3.60 3.70
N ASN A 212 9.76 2.84 4.70
CA ASN A 212 10.47 1.63 5.16
C ASN A 212 9.79 0.30 4.78
N MET A 213 8.64 0.32 4.09
CA MET A 213 7.84 -0.89 3.85
C MET A 213 8.55 -1.98 3.04
N PHE A 214 9.63 -1.66 2.32
CA PHE A 214 10.40 -2.63 1.56
C PHE A 214 11.57 -3.24 2.35
N GLU A 215 12.07 -2.54 3.38
CA GLU A 215 13.24 -3.00 4.14
C GLU A 215 12.96 -4.28 4.92
N HIS A 216 11.72 -4.47 5.37
CA HIS A 216 11.28 -5.66 6.11
C HIS A 216 10.47 -6.65 5.27
N ASP A 217 10.36 -6.45 3.95
CA ASP A 217 9.54 -7.26 3.06
C ASP A 217 10.38 -7.98 1.98
N ARG A 218 11.66 -8.22 2.26
CA ARG A 218 12.59 -8.91 1.35
C ARG A 218 12.22 -10.38 1.20
N SER A 219 12.28 -10.88 -0.03
CA SER A 219 12.08 -12.31 -0.33
C SER A 219 12.77 -12.70 -1.64
N ALA A 220 12.92 -14.01 -1.85
CA ALA A 220 13.58 -14.55 -3.04
C ALA A 220 12.91 -14.17 -4.38
N ALA A 221 11.65 -13.73 -4.36
CA ALA A 221 10.91 -13.30 -5.54
C ALA A 221 10.96 -11.77 -5.76
N ARG A 222 11.04 -10.98 -4.68
CA ARG A 222 10.92 -9.52 -4.75
C ARG A 222 12.21 -8.82 -5.16
N GLY A 223 13.35 -9.48 -5.01
CA GLY A 223 14.65 -8.87 -5.30
C GLY A 223 14.92 -7.68 -4.39
N GLU A 224 15.57 -6.65 -4.94
CA GLU A 224 15.87 -5.40 -4.25
C GLU A 224 14.79 -4.38 -4.58
N MET A 225 13.89 -4.13 -3.63
CA MET A 225 12.92 -3.04 -3.72
C MET A 225 13.30 -1.94 -2.74
N SER A 226 13.21 -0.67 -3.15
CA SER A 226 13.54 0.46 -2.29
C SER A 226 12.62 1.64 -2.54
N ALA A 227 12.16 2.29 -1.47
CA ALA A 227 11.56 3.61 -1.59
C ALA A 227 12.66 4.60 -1.98
N ARG A 228 12.41 5.40 -3.02
CA ARG A 228 13.38 6.36 -3.55
C ARG A 228 13.03 7.79 -3.20
N LYS A 229 11.74 8.13 -3.25
CA LYS A 229 11.27 9.47 -2.92
C LYS A 229 9.81 9.44 -2.49
N LEU A 230 9.48 10.17 -1.44
CA LEU A 230 8.11 10.39 -0.99
C LEU A 230 7.85 11.90 -0.98
N ILE A 231 6.98 12.35 -1.88
CA ILE A 231 6.63 13.77 -2.02
C ILE A 231 5.23 13.95 -1.46
N VAL A 232 5.08 14.79 -0.44
CA VAL A 232 3.82 15.02 0.27
C VAL A 232 3.35 16.45 -0.01
N PHE A 233 2.11 16.56 -0.50
CA PHE A 233 1.41 17.83 -0.66
C PHE A 233 0.43 17.97 0.50
N LYS A 234 0.54 19.06 1.24
CA LYS A 234 -0.36 19.40 2.35
C LYS A 234 -1.19 20.61 1.97
N HIS A 235 -2.50 20.50 2.16
CA HIS A 235 -3.45 21.58 1.93
C HIS A 235 -3.76 22.35 3.20
N ASP A 236 -3.80 23.67 3.13
CA ASP A 236 -4.22 24.54 4.25
C ASP A 236 -5.69 24.28 4.65
N HIS A 237 -6.54 24.01 3.66
CA HIS A 237 -7.97 23.77 3.86
C HIS A 237 -8.29 22.27 3.91
N PRO A 238 -9.14 21.79 4.85
CA PRO A 238 -9.48 20.37 5.02
C PRO A 238 -10.14 19.72 3.79
N MET A 239 -10.78 20.51 2.91
CA MET A 239 -11.35 20.03 1.64
C MET A 239 -10.35 20.06 0.48
N GLY A 240 -9.19 20.68 0.68
CA GLY A 240 -8.17 20.93 -0.34
C GLY A 240 -8.20 22.34 -0.93
N ASN A 241 -7.04 22.78 -1.38
CA ASN A 241 -6.78 24.05 -2.05
C ASN A 241 -6.53 23.87 -3.55
N ALA A 242 -6.29 22.64 -4.01
CA ALA A 242 -6.03 22.34 -5.41
C ALA A 242 -6.55 20.95 -5.83
N PRO A 243 -6.83 20.77 -7.14
CA PRO A 243 -7.05 19.45 -7.72
C PRO A 243 -5.79 18.57 -7.62
N ALA A 244 -5.95 17.29 -7.26
CA ALA A 244 -4.83 16.37 -7.06
C ALA A 244 -3.97 16.16 -8.31
N HIS A 245 -4.60 16.09 -9.50
CA HIS A 245 -3.87 15.88 -10.75
C HIS A 245 -2.82 16.98 -11.02
N ARG A 246 -3.09 18.26 -10.70
CA ARG A 246 -2.11 19.34 -10.85
C ARG A 246 -0.89 19.14 -9.95
N LEU A 247 -1.11 18.66 -8.73
CA LEU A 247 -0.04 18.36 -7.78
C LEU A 247 0.80 17.20 -8.28
N PHE A 248 0.16 16.14 -8.76
CA PHE A 248 0.87 15.02 -9.37
C PHE A 248 1.63 15.46 -10.63
N ASP A 249 1.03 16.25 -11.51
CA ASP A 249 1.69 16.73 -12.73
C ASP A 249 2.89 17.63 -12.44
N SER A 250 2.96 18.28 -11.26
CA SER A 250 4.12 19.05 -10.83
C SER A 250 5.36 18.18 -10.56
N VAL A 251 5.18 16.88 -10.28
CA VAL A 251 6.30 15.94 -10.10
C VAL A 251 6.72 15.42 -11.46
N LYS A 252 7.91 15.83 -11.89
CA LYS A 252 8.54 15.41 -13.14
C LYS A 252 9.58 14.34 -12.86
N VAL A 253 9.55 13.27 -13.66
CA VAL A 253 10.57 12.23 -13.66
C VAL A 253 11.08 12.13 -15.09
N VAL A 254 12.36 12.45 -15.30
CA VAL A 254 12.98 12.49 -16.63
C VAL A 254 14.18 11.57 -16.67
N ARG A 255 14.37 10.86 -17.78
CA ARG A 255 15.60 10.13 -18.06
C ARG A 255 16.75 11.11 -18.26
N VAL A 256 17.87 10.89 -17.58
CA VAL A 256 19.08 11.74 -17.66
C VAL A 256 20.33 10.99 -18.06
N GLU A 257 20.30 9.66 -18.01
CA GLU A 257 21.37 8.81 -18.54
C GLU A 257 20.79 7.81 -19.55
N GLY A 258 21.58 7.50 -20.59
CA GLY A 258 21.19 6.66 -21.71
C GLY A 258 20.60 7.46 -22.89
N GLU A 259 20.58 6.83 -24.06
CA GLU A 259 19.83 7.35 -25.21
C GLU A 259 18.33 7.22 -24.93
N GLU A 260 17.53 8.09 -25.57
CA GLU A 260 16.07 7.90 -25.62
C GLU A 260 15.77 6.47 -26.10
N ASP A 261 14.75 5.84 -25.51
CA ASP A 261 14.36 4.44 -25.78
C ASP A 261 15.34 3.34 -25.33
N THR A 262 16.40 3.66 -24.58
CA THR A 262 17.23 2.64 -23.93
C THR A 262 16.67 2.21 -22.56
N PRO A 263 16.72 0.91 -22.21
CA PRO A 263 16.19 0.44 -20.93
C PRO A 263 16.93 1.03 -19.73
N ALA A 264 16.18 1.53 -18.76
CA ALA A 264 16.73 1.91 -17.46
C ALA A 264 17.28 0.72 -16.68
N ARG A 265 18.33 0.97 -15.88
CA ARG A 265 18.95 -0.04 -15.02
C ARG A 265 19.17 0.42 -13.59
N HIS A 266 19.18 1.73 -13.35
CA HIS A 266 19.40 2.28 -12.02
C HIS A 266 18.54 3.53 -11.78
N TYR A 267 18.38 3.89 -10.51
CA TYR A 267 17.68 5.11 -10.13
C TYR A 267 18.42 6.37 -10.58
N SER A 268 19.76 6.32 -10.65
CA SER A 268 20.62 7.40 -11.14
C SER A 268 20.31 7.81 -12.58
N ASP A 269 19.73 6.90 -13.36
CA ASP A 269 19.34 7.22 -14.73
C ASP A 269 18.13 8.15 -14.81
N TYR A 270 17.48 8.43 -13.67
CA TYR A 270 16.35 9.34 -13.56
C TYR A 270 16.70 10.58 -12.75
N ARG A 271 16.16 11.72 -13.16
CA ARG A 271 16.09 12.92 -12.34
C ARG A 271 14.65 13.20 -11.97
N VAL A 272 14.40 13.33 -10.67
CA VAL A 272 13.10 13.68 -10.12
C VAL A 272 13.13 15.14 -9.68
N SER A 273 12.24 15.96 -10.21
CA SER A 273 12.07 17.37 -9.83
C SER A 273 10.61 17.70 -9.56
N ILE A 274 10.40 18.78 -8.81
CA ILE A 274 9.08 19.35 -8.54
C ILE A 274 9.05 20.74 -9.17
N ASP A 275 8.07 20.98 -10.02
CA ASP A 275 7.82 22.30 -10.58
C ASP A 275 7.18 23.19 -9.52
N ALA A 276 8.02 23.91 -8.78
CA ALA A 276 7.60 24.77 -7.68
C ALA A 276 6.73 25.95 -8.14
N GLU A 277 6.91 26.44 -9.37
CA GLU A 277 6.13 27.54 -9.93
C GLU A 277 4.69 27.09 -10.28
N ALA A 278 4.52 25.80 -10.59
CA ALA A 278 3.21 25.20 -10.84
C ALA A 278 2.41 24.89 -9.56
N LEU A 279 3.00 25.04 -8.36
CA LEU A 279 2.31 24.75 -7.10
C LEU A 279 1.24 25.79 -6.79
N PRO A 280 -0.03 25.38 -6.63
CA PRO A 280 -1.11 26.31 -6.30
C PRO A 280 -0.94 26.91 -4.89
N ALA A 281 -1.42 28.15 -4.72
CA ALA A 281 -1.45 28.80 -3.42
C ALA A 281 -2.24 27.97 -2.37
N GLY A 282 -1.74 27.94 -1.14
CA GLY A 282 -2.31 27.15 -0.03
C GLY A 282 -2.01 25.65 -0.10
N VAL A 283 -0.98 25.27 -0.85
CA VAL A 283 -0.39 23.94 -0.84
C VAL A 283 1.09 24.06 -0.48
N SER A 284 1.51 23.36 0.57
CA SER A 284 2.93 23.19 0.91
C SER A 284 3.41 21.80 0.48
N VAL A 285 4.67 21.71 0.07
CA VAL A 285 5.30 20.46 -0.35
C VAL A 285 6.40 20.08 0.64
N ASP A 286 6.41 18.82 1.04
CA ASP A 286 7.44 18.21 1.86
C ASP A 286 8.03 17.00 1.12
N GLU A 287 9.35 16.98 0.96
CA GLU A 287 10.09 15.90 0.32
C GLU A 287 10.75 15.04 1.40
N LYS A 288 10.33 13.78 1.46
CA LYS A 288 10.88 12.76 2.36
C LYS A 288 11.69 11.77 1.52
N LEU A 289 12.97 11.59 1.87
CA LEU A 289 14.05 10.90 1.12
C LEU A 289 14.75 11.74 0.05
#